data_AF-A0A3D2X4X3-F1
#
_entry.id   AF-A0A3D2X4X3-F1
#
_cell.length_a   1.000
_cell.length_b   1.000
_cell.length_c   1.000
_cell.angle_alpha   90.00
_cell.angle_beta   90.00
_cell.angle_gamma   90.00
#
_symmetry.space_group_name_H-M   'P 1'
#
loop_
_entity.id
_entity.type
_entity.pdbx_description
1 polymer ?
#
loop_
_entity_poly.entity_id
_entity_poly.type
_entity_poly.pdbx_seq_one_letter_code
_entity_poly.pdbx_strand_id
1 'polypeptide(L)'
;MSFTHLHVHTEFSLLDGSGKIKEMAAQAKKLGMDALAITDHGVMYGAIDFYRACLAEGIKPIIGCEVYVAPNSRFDKEGSASDERYYHLVLLAENDIGYHNLMKIVSRGFTEGFYYKPRVDYELLKEYSEGIIALTACLAGEVAVMLRRNFYEEAKASALKLQEIFGVGNFFLELQDHGYPEQKSVNQGLLRISEETKIPLVATNDIHYTYDTDETAHDILLCIQTQKKVADEDRMRYAGGQFYMKSPEEMRELFPYAPEALQNTEEIAKRCNVTIEFGQYKLPKYDVPAPYSASPEGAKEYLKKLCEEGLVRRYKVPPKELWDRLNYELETIENMGFVDYFLIVWDFIKYAKDNDIIVGPGRGSAAGSVVSYCLEITNIDPTKYSLLFERFLNPERLTMPDIDIDFCFERRQEVIDYVVSKYGKDRVVQIVTFGTMAARAVLRDVGRALDMPYASVDVVAKMIPTELGITIEKALNINPDLKKLYESDP
;
A
#
# COMPACT_ATOMS: atom_id res chain seq x y z
N MET A 1 28.67 -7.46 13.18
CA MET A 1 27.45 -7.94 13.86
C MET A 1 26.32 -7.23 13.17
N SER A 2 25.47 -7.98 12.51
CA SER A 2 24.43 -7.44 11.63
C SER A 2 23.25 -6.94 12.49
N PHE A 3 22.45 -6.03 11.95
CA PHE A 3 21.30 -5.39 12.61
C PHE A 3 20.25 -5.10 11.54
N THR A 4 18.97 -5.23 11.89
CA THR A 4 17.85 -4.96 10.97
C THR A 4 16.88 -3.97 11.58
N HIS A 5 16.52 -2.94 10.84
CA HIS A 5 15.42 -2.05 11.25
C HIS A 5 14.07 -2.72 11.05
N LEU A 6 13.32 -2.87 12.15
CA LEU A 6 12.02 -3.53 12.21
C LEU A 6 10.83 -2.57 12.38
N HIS A 7 11.10 -1.29 12.62
CA HIS A 7 10.09 -0.23 12.78
C HIS A 7 10.47 0.94 11.88
N VAL A 8 9.79 1.02 10.73
CA VAL A 8 10.17 1.88 9.61
C VAL A 8 8.92 2.41 8.91
N HIS A 9 8.79 3.72 8.87
CA HIS A 9 7.76 4.45 8.15
C HIS A 9 8.33 4.99 6.83
N THR A 10 7.58 4.72 5.77
CA THR A 10 7.89 5.18 4.42
C THR A 10 7.04 6.41 4.07
N GLU A 11 7.20 6.94 2.86
CA GLU A 11 6.33 7.96 2.27
C GLU A 11 4.83 7.60 2.26
N PHE A 12 4.45 6.34 2.55
CA PHE A 12 3.07 5.90 2.67
C PHE A 12 2.47 6.02 4.08
N SER A 13 3.29 6.30 5.11
CA SER A 13 2.82 6.96 6.33
C SER A 13 2.52 8.43 6.00
N LEU A 14 1.40 8.67 5.32
CA LEU A 14 1.09 9.96 4.66
C LEU A 14 1.15 11.21 5.55
N LEU A 15 1.20 11.06 6.88
CA LEU A 15 1.13 12.16 7.83
C LEU A 15 2.50 12.65 8.32
N ASP A 16 3.48 11.76 8.34
CA ASP A 16 4.75 11.96 9.06
C ASP A 16 5.91 11.13 8.49
N GLY A 17 5.69 10.19 7.58
CA GLY A 17 6.75 9.48 6.87
C GLY A 17 7.22 10.23 5.64
N SER A 18 8.55 10.35 5.47
CA SER A 18 9.18 10.99 4.30
C SER A 18 10.22 10.11 3.61
N GLY A 19 10.55 8.95 4.20
CA GLY A 19 11.49 7.99 3.62
C GLY A 19 10.94 7.37 2.34
N LYS A 20 11.59 7.67 1.19
CA LYS A 20 11.18 7.07 -0.08
C LYS A 20 11.63 5.62 -0.14
N ILE A 21 10.73 4.72 -0.49
CA ILE A 21 10.96 3.26 -0.48
C ILE A 21 12.28 2.86 -1.17
N LYS A 22 12.54 3.39 -2.37
CA LYS A 22 13.75 3.05 -3.14
C LYS A 22 15.02 3.58 -2.48
N GLU A 23 14.98 4.78 -1.91
CA GLU A 23 16.11 5.39 -1.21
C GLU A 23 16.42 4.62 0.08
N MET A 24 15.38 4.19 0.81
CA MET A 24 15.53 3.39 2.03
C MET A 24 16.13 2.01 1.75
N ALA A 25 15.68 1.30 0.71
CA ALA A 25 16.26 0.01 0.32
C ALA A 25 17.75 0.14 -0.07
N ALA A 26 18.10 1.18 -0.83
CA ALA A 26 19.48 1.45 -1.21
C ALA A 26 20.36 1.84 0.00
N GLN A 27 19.80 2.62 0.93
CA GLN A 27 20.50 3.02 2.16
C GLN A 27 20.74 1.82 3.08
N ALA A 28 19.76 0.93 3.27
CA ALA A 28 19.94 -0.29 4.06
C ALA A 28 21.11 -1.15 3.54
N LYS A 29 21.19 -1.32 2.21
CA LYS A 29 22.32 -1.98 1.55
C LYS A 29 23.65 -1.25 1.78
N LYS A 30 23.67 0.08 1.64
CA LYS A 30 24.88 0.89 1.87
C LYS A 30 25.39 0.76 3.30
N LEU A 31 24.48 0.62 4.27
CA LEU A 31 24.80 0.40 5.69
C LEU A 31 25.13 -1.07 6.02
N GLY A 32 25.12 -1.97 5.04
CA GLY A 32 25.49 -3.39 5.22
C GLY A 32 24.43 -4.23 5.91
N MET A 33 23.15 -3.85 5.81
CA MET A 33 22.02 -4.64 6.31
C MET A 33 21.58 -5.66 5.27
N ASP A 34 21.08 -6.82 5.71
CA ASP A 34 20.56 -7.88 4.82
C ASP A 34 19.03 -7.85 4.69
N ALA A 35 18.34 -7.16 5.60
CA ALA A 35 16.89 -7.08 5.66
C ALA A 35 16.41 -5.68 6.07
N LEU A 36 15.16 -5.36 5.75
CA LEU A 36 14.50 -4.12 6.14
C LEU A 36 12.99 -4.34 6.27
N ALA A 37 12.38 -3.82 7.34
CA ALA A 37 10.93 -3.83 7.49
C ALA A 37 10.25 -2.59 6.92
N ILE A 38 8.96 -2.73 6.62
CA ILE A 38 8.02 -1.62 6.39
C ILE A 38 6.88 -1.76 7.41
N THR A 39 6.59 -0.70 8.15
CA THR A 39 5.57 -0.68 9.21
C THR A 39 4.83 0.65 9.21
N ASP A 40 4.30 1.05 8.05
CA ASP A 40 3.55 2.31 7.91
C ASP A 40 2.34 2.37 8.87
N HIS A 41 1.89 3.59 9.20
CA HIS A 41 0.84 3.85 10.17
C HIS A 41 -0.54 3.37 9.73
N GLY A 42 -0.96 2.22 10.23
CA GLY A 42 -2.29 1.65 10.06
C GLY A 42 -2.62 1.30 8.61
N VAL A 43 -1.62 1.21 7.73
CA VAL A 43 -1.77 1.04 6.28
C VAL A 43 -0.70 0.10 5.70
N MET A 44 -0.98 -0.46 4.53
CA MET A 44 -0.04 -1.32 3.78
C MET A 44 0.11 -0.84 2.33
N TYR A 45 -0.04 0.47 2.09
CA TYR A 45 -0.09 1.03 0.73
C TYR A 45 1.20 0.77 -0.06
N GLY A 46 2.35 0.92 0.60
CA GLY A 46 3.67 0.75 -0.01
C GLY A 46 4.18 -0.69 -0.05
N ALA A 47 3.46 -1.68 0.48
CA ALA A 47 4.00 -3.03 0.71
C ALA A 47 4.54 -3.70 -0.56
N ILE A 48 3.85 -3.57 -1.70
CA ILE A 48 4.27 -4.17 -2.97
C ILE A 48 5.47 -3.44 -3.58
N ASP A 49 5.46 -2.11 -3.55
CA ASP A 49 6.58 -1.31 -4.08
C ASP A 49 7.84 -1.50 -3.22
N PHE A 50 7.67 -1.62 -1.90
CA PHE A 50 8.72 -1.94 -0.95
C PHE A 50 9.30 -3.32 -1.19
N TYR A 51 8.46 -4.34 -1.32
CA TYR A 51 8.90 -5.70 -1.63
C TYR A 51 9.78 -5.75 -2.89
N ARG A 52 9.34 -5.07 -3.97
CA ARG A 52 10.10 -4.98 -5.23
C ARG A 52 11.41 -4.20 -5.08
N ALA A 53 11.40 -3.08 -4.36
CA ALA A 53 12.59 -2.26 -4.16
C ALA A 53 13.67 -2.99 -3.35
N CYS A 54 13.27 -3.68 -2.27
CA CYS A 54 14.19 -4.50 -1.47
C CYS A 54 14.80 -5.62 -2.32
N LEU A 55 13.98 -6.38 -3.06
CA LEU A 55 14.49 -7.45 -3.93
C LEU A 55 15.46 -6.93 -5.00
N ALA A 56 15.20 -5.76 -5.58
CA ALA A 56 16.09 -5.14 -6.57
C ALA A 56 17.48 -4.81 -6.00
N GLU A 57 17.54 -4.49 -4.70
CA GLU A 57 18.79 -4.20 -4.00
C GLU A 57 19.45 -5.43 -3.36
N GLY A 58 18.78 -6.58 -3.34
CA GLY A 58 19.24 -7.79 -2.64
C GLY A 58 18.97 -7.74 -1.13
N ILE A 59 18.06 -6.88 -0.69
CA ILE A 59 17.59 -6.78 0.69
C ILE A 59 16.37 -7.66 0.87
N LYS A 60 16.29 -8.39 1.98
CA LYS A 60 15.11 -9.16 2.36
C LYS A 60 14.00 -8.23 2.88
N PRO A 61 12.84 -8.14 2.21
CA PRO A 61 11.72 -7.34 2.71
C PRO A 61 11.02 -8.05 3.88
N ILE A 62 10.73 -7.31 4.95
CA ILE A 62 9.87 -7.74 6.05
C ILE A 62 8.59 -6.89 5.99
N ILE A 63 7.45 -7.54 5.76
CA ILE A 63 6.17 -6.84 5.62
C ILE A 63 5.52 -6.70 7.00
N GLY A 64 5.19 -5.48 7.38
CA GLY A 64 4.54 -5.17 8.64
C GLY A 64 3.60 -3.96 8.54
N CYS A 65 3.08 -3.54 9.70
CA CYS A 65 2.21 -2.39 9.87
C CYS A 65 2.25 -1.96 11.33
N GLU A 66 2.34 -0.66 11.60
CA GLU A 66 2.10 -0.14 12.94
C GLU A 66 0.61 0.18 13.09
N VAL A 67 -0.13 -0.68 13.78
CA VAL A 67 -1.59 -0.57 13.90
C VAL A 67 -1.98 0.31 15.10
N TYR A 68 -3.14 0.96 14.98
CA TYR A 68 -3.76 1.69 16.07
C TYR A 68 -4.68 0.77 16.88
N VAL A 69 -4.38 0.52 18.15
CA VAL A 69 -5.16 -0.37 19.02
C VAL A 69 -6.10 0.46 19.89
N ALA A 70 -7.41 0.26 19.78
CA ALA A 70 -8.39 0.87 20.66
C ALA A 70 -8.21 0.32 22.09
N PRO A 71 -8.33 1.15 23.15
CA PRO A 71 -8.19 0.68 24.53
C PRO A 71 -9.22 -0.39 24.92
N ASN A 72 -10.42 -0.30 24.35
CA ASN A 72 -11.53 -1.21 24.57
C ASN A 72 -11.98 -1.83 23.24
N SER A 73 -13.06 -1.33 22.63
CA SER A 73 -13.57 -1.84 21.35
C SER A 73 -13.23 -0.92 20.18
N ARG A 74 -12.98 -1.52 19.00
CA ARG A 74 -12.82 -0.77 17.75
C ARG A 74 -14.07 0.03 17.35
N PHE A 75 -15.24 -0.36 17.85
CA PHE A 75 -16.53 0.31 17.60
C PHE A 75 -16.78 1.54 18.47
N ASP A 76 -15.96 1.76 19.51
CA ASP A 76 -16.17 2.86 20.46
C ASP A 76 -15.86 4.21 19.81
N LYS A 77 -16.86 5.09 19.73
CA LYS A 77 -16.75 6.46 19.18
C LYS A 77 -16.96 7.55 20.21
N GLU A 78 -17.37 7.18 21.42
CA GLU A 78 -17.52 8.10 22.54
C GLU A 78 -16.17 8.30 23.21
N GLY A 79 -15.87 9.53 23.64
CA GLY A 79 -14.64 9.81 24.38
C GLY A 79 -14.62 8.96 25.65
N SER A 80 -13.78 7.94 25.66
CA SER A 80 -13.47 7.20 26.88
C SER A 80 -13.06 8.19 27.97
N ALA A 81 -13.37 7.87 29.22
CA ALA A 81 -12.83 8.62 30.37
C ALA A 81 -11.29 8.62 30.43
N SER A 82 -10.61 7.80 29.61
CA SER A 82 -9.18 7.89 29.33
C SER A 82 -8.88 8.86 28.19
N ASP A 83 -7.92 9.77 28.40
CA ASP A 83 -7.41 10.70 27.39
C ASP A 83 -6.82 10.01 26.14
N GLU A 84 -6.46 8.72 26.25
CA GLU A 84 -5.87 7.91 25.16
C GLU A 84 -6.98 7.36 24.26
N ARG A 85 -7.00 7.79 23.00
CA ARG A 85 -7.99 7.34 22.00
C ARG A 85 -7.60 6.02 21.31
N TYR A 86 -6.32 5.70 21.33
CA TYR A 86 -5.70 4.50 20.78
C TYR A 86 -4.23 4.41 21.24
N TYR A 87 -3.66 3.22 21.16
CA TYR A 87 -2.24 2.93 21.33
C TYR A 87 -1.61 2.48 20.01
N HIS A 88 -0.28 2.49 19.94
CA HIS A 88 0.45 1.93 18.82
C HIS A 88 0.88 0.48 19.11
N LEU A 89 0.95 -0.34 18.06
CA LEU A 89 1.47 -1.71 18.12
C LEU A 89 2.07 -2.09 16.77
N VAL A 90 3.33 -2.53 16.75
CA VAL A 90 3.98 -2.97 15.50
C VAL A 90 3.68 -4.43 15.27
N LEU A 91 3.18 -4.77 14.09
CA LEU A 91 2.95 -6.14 13.65
C LEU A 91 3.81 -6.47 12.43
N LEU A 92 4.47 -7.61 12.45
CA LEU A 92 5.31 -8.13 11.37
C LEU A 92 4.76 -9.49 10.92
N ALA A 93 4.62 -9.68 9.61
CA ALA A 93 4.25 -10.97 9.04
C ALA A 93 5.46 -11.92 9.10
N GLU A 94 5.35 -12.97 9.91
CA GLU A 94 6.35 -14.03 10.00
C GLU A 94 6.35 -14.91 8.74
N ASN A 95 5.17 -15.11 8.14
CA ASN A 95 4.98 -15.99 6.99
C ASN A 95 3.76 -15.55 6.16
N ASP A 96 3.44 -16.31 5.12
CA ASP A 96 2.31 -15.99 4.24
C ASP A 96 0.97 -15.96 5.00
N ILE A 97 0.75 -16.80 6.02
CA ILE A 97 -0.46 -16.76 6.87
C ILE A 97 -0.51 -15.42 7.61
N GLY A 98 0.60 -15.02 8.23
CA GLY A 98 0.76 -13.72 8.87
C GLY A 98 0.48 -12.55 7.94
N TYR A 99 0.94 -12.61 6.69
CA TYR A 99 0.66 -11.58 5.69
C TYR A 99 -0.83 -11.48 5.36
N HIS A 100 -1.52 -12.62 5.20
CA HIS A 100 -2.97 -12.62 5.00
C HIS A 100 -3.73 -12.07 6.21
N ASN A 101 -3.32 -12.46 7.41
CA ASN A 101 -3.89 -11.98 8.66
C ASN A 101 -3.68 -10.47 8.84
N LEU A 102 -2.48 -9.97 8.54
CA LEU A 102 -2.15 -8.54 8.58
C LEU A 102 -3.04 -7.73 7.62
N MET A 103 -3.26 -8.22 6.38
CA MET A 103 -4.21 -7.61 5.45
C MET A 103 -5.63 -7.55 6.01
N LYS A 104 -6.09 -8.60 6.72
CA LYS A 104 -7.41 -8.62 7.36
C LYS A 104 -7.50 -7.61 8.51
N ILE A 105 -6.51 -7.58 9.39
CA ILE A 105 -6.42 -6.64 10.52
C ILE A 105 -6.51 -5.20 10.01
N VAL A 106 -5.66 -4.83 9.05
CA VAL A 106 -5.64 -3.47 8.47
C VAL A 106 -6.96 -3.13 7.77
N SER A 107 -7.52 -4.05 6.97
CA SER A 107 -8.79 -3.84 6.27
C SER A 107 -9.98 -3.63 7.23
N ARG A 108 -10.02 -4.39 8.33
CA ARG A 108 -11.05 -4.27 9.38
C ARG A 108 -10.89 -2.98 10.18
N GLY A 109 -9.65 -2.51 10.37
CA GLY A 109 -9.38 -1.20 10.94
C GLY A 109 -10.06 -0.05 10.17
N PHE A 110 -10.07 -0.13 8.82
CA PHE A 110 -10.76 0.85 7.97
C PHE A 110 -12.27 0.64 7.87
N THR A 111 -12.72 -0.61 7.75
CA THR A 111 -14.14 -0.90 7.46
C THR A 111 -15.03 -0.93 8.72
N GLU A 112 -14.45 -1.24 9.89
CA GLU A 112 -15.19 -1.37 11.16
C GLU A 112 -14.74 -0.34 12.20
N GLY A 113 -13.42 -0.20 12.39
CA GLY A 113 -12.84 0.55 13.52
C GLY A 113 -12.45 2.00 13.26
N PHE A 114 -12.80 2.53 12.08
CA PHE A 114 -12.38 3.86 11.69
C PHE A 114 -13.10 4.94 12.52
N TYR A 115 -12.30 5.77 13.18
CA TYR A 115 -12.76 6.98 13.85
C TYR A 115 -11.95 8.19 13.36
N TYR A 116 -10.86 8.56 14.05
CA TYR A 116 -9.84 9.47 13.49
C TYR A 116 -8.73 8.71 12.75
N LYS A 117 -8.53 7.45 13.13
CA LYS A 117 -7.55 6.51 12.61
C LYS A 117 -8.22 5.14 12.42
N PRO A 118 -7.70 4.27 11.54
CA PRO A 118 -8.20 2.91 11.39
C PRO A 118 -7.77 2.07 12.61
N ARG A 119 -8.64 1.91 13.60
CA ARG A 119 -8.31 1.23 14.86
C ARG A 119 -8.73 -0.23 14.85
N VAL A 120 -7.98 -1.06 15.55
CA VAL A 120 -8.27 -2.47 15.81
C VAL A 120 -8.43 -2.70 17.30
N ASP A 121 -8.89 -3.88 17.73
CA ASP A 121 -9.00 -4.25 19.14
C ASP A 121 -8.40 -5.63 19.42
N TYR A 122 -8.28 -5.99 20.70
CA TYR A 122 -7.66 -7.26 21.09
C TYR A 122 -8.45 -8.49 20.64
N GLU A 123 -9.77 -8.37 20.43
CA GLU A 123 -10.58 -9.46 19.88
C GLU A 123 -10.11 -9.77 18.45
N LEU A 124 -10.02 -8.75 17.61
CA LEU A 124 -9.56 -8.89 16.23
C LEU A 124 -8.09 -9.35 16.18
N LEU A 125 -7.22 -8.79 17.04
CA LEU A 125 -5.82 -9.21 17.10
C LEU A 125 -5.70 -10.69 17.49
N LYS A 126 -6.54 -11.19 18.40
CA LYS A 126 -6.59 -12.60 18.80
C LYS A 126 -7.14 -13.51 17.70
N GLU A 127 -8.13 -13.06 16.93
CA GLU A 127 -8.67 -13.81 15.79
C GLU A 127 -7.61 -14.02 14.69
N TYR A 128 -6.77 -13.00 14.45
CA TYR A 128 -5.80 -12.98 13.35
C TYR A 128 -4.34 -12.99 13.84
N SER A 129 -4.02 -13.58 15.00
CA SER A 129 -2.66 -13.55 15.57
C SER A 129 -1.69 -14.57 14.95
N GLU A 130 -2.20 -15.60 14.26
CA GLU A 130 -1.36 -16.64 13.67
C GLU A 130 -0.39 -16.08 12.63
N GLY A 131 0.89 -16.44 12.74
CA GLY A 131 1.95 -15.98 11.82
C GLY A 131 2.34 -14.51 11.99
N ILE A 132 1.94 -13.85 13.08
CA ILE A 132 2.30 -12.45 13.37
C ILE A 132 3.30 -12.39 14.54
N ILE A 133 4.37 -11.62 14.35
CA ILE A 133 5.26 -11.16 15.42
C ILE A 133 4.88 -9.73 15.79
N ALA A 134 4.70 -9.44 17.08
CA ALA A 134 4.29 -8.14 17.58
C ALA A 134 5.34 -7.50 18.49
N LEU A 135 5.53 -6.18 18.35
CA LEU A 135 6.43 -5.37 19.16
C LEU A 135 5.63 -4.27 19.87
N THR A 136 6.04 -3.86 21.07
CA THR A 136 5.29 -2.88 21.89
C THR A 136 5.20 -1.46 21.33
N ALA A 137 5.84 -1.18 20.18
CA ALA A 137 5.88 0.13 19.51
C ALA A 137 6.65 1.20 20.30
N CYS A 138 6.42 2.47 19.92
CA CYS A 138 7.09 3.64 20.46
C CYS A 138 6.47 4.10 21.81
N LEU A 139 6.73 5.33 22.23
CA LEU A 139 6.16 5.91 23.48
C LEU A 139 4.62 5.96 23.51
N ALA A 140 3.96 5.83 22.35
CA ALA A 140 2.51 5.74 22.21
C ALA A 140 1.96 4.29 22.31
N GLY A 141 2.82 3.30 22.50
CA GLY A 141 2.42 1.93 22.80
C GLY A 141 1.80 1.80 24.20
N GLU A 142 0.86 0.87 24.36
CA GLU A 142 0.12 0.70 25.61
C GLU A 142 1.04 0.49 26.83
N VAL A 143 2.02 -0.41 26.70
CA VAL A 143 2.99 -0.70 27.77
C VAL A 143 3.83 0.53 28.12
N ALA A 144 4.30 1.26 27.10
CA ALA A 144 5.11 2.46 27.29
C ALA A 144 4.30 3.60 27.93
N VAL A 145 3.03 3.79 27.53
CA VAL A 145 2.10 4.75 28.14
C VAL A 145 1.94 4.47 29.63
N MET A 146 1.68 3.21 30.02
CA MET A 146 1.51 2.85 31.42
C MET A 146 2.79 3.07 32.23
N LEU A 147 3.95 2.75 31.66
CA LEU A 147 5.25 3.04 32.29
C LEU A 147 5.48 4.55 32.47
N ARG A 148 5.16 5.39 31.48
CA ARG A 148 5.26 6.85 31.60
C ARG A 148 4.36 7.42 32.70
N ARG A 149 3.23 6.76 32.99
CA ARG A 149 2.31 7.13 34.07
C ARG A 149 2.68 6.52 35.43
N ASN A 150 3.79 5.79 35.53
CA ASN A 150 4.24 5.06 36.71
C ASN A 150 3.28 3.93 37.16
N PHE A 151 2.51 3.38 36.22
CA PHE A 151 1.61 2.23 36.43
C PHE A 151 2.29 0.93 36.01
N TYR A 152 3.27 0.51 36.81
CA TYR A 152 4.15 -0.62 36.47
C TYR A 152 3.40 -1.97 36.40
N GLU A 153 2.50 -2.24 37.35
CA GLU A 153 1.76 -3.51 37.39
C GLU A 153 0.78 -3.60 36.21
N GLU A 154 0.15 -2.48 35.83
CA GLU A 154 -0.69 -2.37 34.64
C GLU A 154 0.12 -2.57 33.36
N ALA A 155 1.29 -1.93 33.25
CA ALA A 155 2.19 -2.13 32.11
C ALA A 155 2.59 -3.60 31.93
N LYS A 156 2.93 -4.27 33.05
CA LYS A 156 3.26 -5.70 33.06
C LYS A 156 2.06 -6.56 32.68
N ALA A 157 0.86 -6.24 33.18
CA ALA A 157 -0.36 -6.95 32.82
C ALA A 157 -0.68 -6.82 31.33
N SER A 158 -0.55 -5.61 30.74
CA SER A 158 -0.73 -5.38 29.31
C SER A 158 0.29 -6.15 28.47
N ALA A 159 1.57 -6.19 28.89
CA ALA A 159 2.60 -6.97 28.21
C ALA A 159 2.29 -8.49 28.22
N LEU A 160 1.85 -9.03 29.35
CA LEU A 160 1.45 -10.44 29.46
C LEU A 160 0.21 -10.76 28.61
N LYS A 161 -0.77 -9.84 28.57
CA LYS A 161 -1.97 -9.97 27.74
C LYS A 161 -1.61 -10.02 26.24
N LEU A 162 -0.72 -9.14 25.79
CA LEU A 162 -0.24 -9.16 24.40
C LEU A 162 0.56 -10.44 24.10
N GLN A 163 1.40 -10.90 25.03
CA GLN A 163 2.09 -12.18 24.89
C GLN A 163 1.10 -13.37 24.79
N GLU A 164 -0.01 -13.35 25.53
CA GLU A 164 -1.05 -14.38 25.42
C GLU A 164 -1.70 -14.39 24.03
N ILE A 165 -1.91 -13.21 23.43
CA ILE A 165 -2.53 -13.06 22.11
C ILE A 165 -1.64 -13.58 20.99
N PHE A 166 -0.37 -13.17 20.96
CA PHE A 166 0.56 -13.50 19.87
C PHE A 166 1.34 -14.80 20.12
N GLY A 167 1.47 -15.21 21.37
CA GLY A 167 2.19 -16.40 21.80
C GLY A 167 3.62 -16.11 22.27
N VAL A 168 4.15 -17.05 23.06
CA VAL A 168 5.53 -17.00 23.56
C VAL A 168 6.50 -17.08 22.38
N GLY A 169 7.43 -16.13 22.31
CA GLY A 169 8.40 -16.01 21.20
C GLY A 169 7.92 -15.16 20.03
N ASN A 170 6.65 -14.76 20.00
CA ASN A 170 6.07 -13.90 18.95
C ASN A 170 5.73 -12.49 19.44
N PHE A 171 6.06 -12.17 20.69
CA PHE A 171 5.85 -10.86 21.28
C PHE A 171 7.14 -10.36 21.92
N PHE A 172 7.51 -9.12 21.61
CA PHE A 172 8.76 -8.49 22.03
C PHE A 172 8.52 -7.12 22.64
N LEU A 173 9.28 -6.80 23.69
CA LEU A 173 9.32 -5.46 24.30
C LEU A 173 10.32 -4.59 23.53
N GLU A 174 9.82 -3.51 22.95
CA GLU A 174 10.55 -2.65 22.03
C GLU A 174 11.29 -1.53 22.76
N LEU A 175 12.62 -1.49 22.60
CA LEU A 175 13.51 -0.47 23.13
C LEU A 175 13.85 0.54 22.03
N GLN A 176 13.71 1.82 22.36
CA GLN A 176 14.03 2.95 21.49
C GLN A 176 14.78 4.02 22.30
N ASP A 177 15.77 4.69 21.71
CA ASP A 177 16.48 5.79 22.35
C ASP A 177 16.81 6.89 21.34
N HIS A 178 16.05 7.97 21.43
CA HIS A 178 16.17 9.19 20.65
C HIS A 178 16.73 10.35 21.51
N GLY A 179 17.17 10.06 22.74
CA GLY A 179 17.65 11.05 23.70
C GLY A 179 16.58 11.63 24.63
N TYR A 180 15.33 11.20 24.53
CA TYR A 180 14.25 11.68 25.38
C TYR A 180 14.35 11.15 26.83
N PRO A 181 14.18 12.00 27.85
CA PRO A 181 14.15 11.56 29.25
C PRO A 181 13.12 10.46 29.53
N GLU A 182 11.96 10.56 28.89
CA GLU A 182 10.86 9.61 29.02
C GLU A 182 11.25 8.22 28.50
N GLN A 183 11.98 8.14 27.38
CA GLN A 183 12.46 6.87 26.83
C GLN A 183 13.43 6.18 27.77
N LYS A 184 14.30 6.92 28.48
CA LYS A 184 15.21 6.33 29.47
C LYS A 184 14.43 5.66 30.62
N SER A 185 13.39 6.33 31.12
CA SER A 185 12.53 5.78 32.16
C SER A 185 11.72 4.57 31.68
N VAL A 186 11.16 4.64 30.46
CA VAL A 186 10.41 3.54 29.85
C VAL A 186 11.32 2.33 29.61
N ASN A 187 12.52 2.52 29.04
CA ASN A 187 13.47 1.45 28.78
C ASN A 187 13.87 0.71 30.07
N GLN A 188 14.07 1.42 31.18
CA GLN A 188 14.30 0.78 32.48
C GLN A 188 13.12 -0.07 32.94
N GLY A 189 11.90 0.42 32.75
CA GLY A 189 10.67 -0.33 33.03
C GLY A 189 10.55 -1.59 32.16
N LEU A 190 10.83 -1.47 30.86
CA LEU A 190 10.79 -2.58 29.91
C LEU A 190 11.85 -3.66 30.22
N LEU A 191 13.07 -3.26 30.59
CA LEU A 191 14.10 -4.18 31.07
C LEU A 191 13.60 -4.99 32.27
N ARG A 192 13.01 -4.31 33.26
CA ARG A 192 12.47 -4.97 34.46
C ARG A 192 11.32 -5.92 34.13
N ILE A 193 10.40 -5.51 33.26
CA ILE A 193 9.31 -6.39 32.79
C ILE A 193 9.89 -7.61 32.08
N SER A 194 10.88 -7.42 31.21
CA SER A 194 11.57 -8.53 30.52
C SER A 194 12.19 -9.52 31.49
N GLU A 195 12.90 -9.03 32.52
CA GLU A 195 13.52 -9.88 33.54
C GLU A 195 12.48 -10.70 34.33
N GLU A 196 11.37 -10.08 34.71
CA GLU A 196 10.31 -10.70 35.53
C GLU A 196 9.43 -11.67 34.72
N THR A 197 9.13 -11.35 33.46
CA THR A 197 8.17 -12.10 32.61
C THR A 197 8.83 -13.02 31.59
N LYS A 198 10.14 -12.84 31.34
CA LYS A 198 10.92 -13.50 30.28
C LYS A 198 10.46 -13.15 28.85
N ILE A 199 9.67 -12.10 28.67
CA ILE A 199 9.36 -11.56 27.34
C ILE A 199 10.67 -10.97 26.76
N PRO A 200 11.10 -11.37 25.56
CA PRO A 200 12.33 -10.88 24.94
C PRO A 200 12.26 -9.39 24.57
N LEU A 201 13.41 -8.73 24.57
CA LEU A 201 13.57 -7.34 24.14
C LEU A 201 13.91 -7.27 22.64
N VAL A 202 13.60 -6.16 21.99
CA VAL A 202 14.04 -5.86 20.62
C VAL A 202 14.38 -4.38 20.51
N ALA A 203 15.44 -4.03 19.78
CA ALA A 203 15.84 -2.64 19.58
C ALA A 203 15.40 -2.14 18.20
N THR A 204 14.81 -0.94 18.15
CA THR A 204 14.38 -0.27 16.92
C THR A 204 14.67 1.24 17.00
N ASN A 205 14.44 1.96 15.90
CA ASN A 205 14.69 3.40 15.83
C ASN A 205 13.53 4.21 15.20
N ASP A 206 12.33 3.61 15.10
CA ASP A 206 11.11 4.30 14.65
C ASP A 206 11.32 5.23 13.44
N ILE A 207 11.87 4.69 12.34
CA ILE A 207 12.42 5.52 11.26
C ILE A 207 11.30 6.27 10.53
N HIS A 208 11.47 7.58 10.30
CA HIS A 208 10.54 8.42 9.52
C HIS A 208 11.19 9.10 8.29
N TYR A 209 12.52 9.10 8.20
CA TYR A 209 13.28 9.64 7.07
C TYR A 209 14.55 8.83 6.80
N THR A 210 15.12 8.95 5.60
CA THR A 210 16.21 8.07 5.17
C THR A 210 17.55 8.49 5.77
N TYR A 211 17.89 9.77 5.68
CA TYR A 211 19.20 10.31 6.07
C TYR A 211 19.08 11.24 7.27
N ASP A 212 20.13 11.32 8.09
CA ASP A 212 20.23 12.28 9.19
C ASP A 212 20.02 13.73 8.73
N THR A 213 20.48 14.07 7.52
CA THR A 213 20.29 15.38 6.90
C THR A 213 18.84 15.74 6.54
N ASP A 214 17.93 14.76 6.56
CA ASP A 214 16.53 14.96 6.19
C ASP A 214 15.67 15.54 7.33
N GLU A 215 16.22 15.70 8.54
CA GLU A 215 15.51 16.21 9.74
C GLU A 215 14.72 17.49 9.43
N THR A 216 15.36 18.47 8.77
CA THR A 216 14.72 19.75 8.47
C THR A 216 13.57 19.60 7.46
N ALA A 217 13.74 18.73 6.45
CA ALA A 217 12.70 18.49 5.45
C ALA A 217 11.50 17.76 6.08
N HIS A 218 11.77 16.81 6.97
CA HIS A 218 10.76 16.11 7.75
C HIS A 218 9.98 17.05 8.67
N ASP A 219 10.66 17.95 9.38
CA ASP A 219 10.01 18.94 10.25
C ASP A 219 9.07 19.87 9.47
N ILE A 220 9.46 20.28 8.26
CA ILE A 220 8.61 21.05 7.35
C ILE A 220 7.40 20.23 6.89
N LEU A 221 7.59 18.94 6.58
CA LEU A 221 6.49 18.04 6.19
C LEU A 221 5.44 17.95 7.30
N LEU A 222 5.85 17.79 8.57
CA LEU A 222 4.96 17.79 9.72
C LEU A 222 4.17 19.11 9.83
N CYS A 223 4.81 20.25 9.57
CA CYS A 223 4.16 21.56 9.56
C CYS A 223 3.11 21.66 8.44
N ILE A 224 3.43 21.17 7.23
CA ILE A 224 2.50 21.14 6.09
C ILE A 224 1.25 20.34 6.45
N GLN A 225 1.43 19.17 7.06
CA GLN A 225 0.35 18.26 7.41
C GLN A 225 -0.52 18.79 8.55
N THR A 226 0.09 19.36 9.58
CA THR A 226 -0.62 19.90 10.76
C THR A 226 -1.16 21.31 10.54
N GLN A 227 -0.90 21.92 9.37
CA GLN A 227 -1.24 23.31 9.05
C GLN A 227 -0.66 24.31 10.05
N LYS A 228 0.53 24.01 10.58
CA LYS A 228 1.31 24.86 11.49
C LYS A 228 2.49 25.47 10.76
N LYS A 229 3.08 26.51 11.35
CA LYS A 229 4.31 27.13 10.84
C LYS A 229 5.52 26.60 11.62
N VAL A 230 6.69 26.58 10.99
CA VAL A 230 7.94 26.17 11.64
C VAL A 230 8.22 27.01 12.91
N ALA A 231 7.84 28.29 12.88
CA ALA A 231 7.98 29.22 14.00
C ALA A 231 7.00 29.01 15.16
N ASP A 232 5.91 28.24 14.98
CA ASP A 232 4.90 28.04 16.03
C ASP A 232 5.48 27.17 17.17
N GLU A 233 5.38 27.62 18.43
CA GLU A 233 5.87 26.87 19.60
C GLU A 233 5.05 25.59 19.87
N ASP A 234 3.72 25.68 19.77
CA ASP A 234 2.79 24.57 19.96
C ASP A 234 2.50 23.85 18.63
N ARG A 235 3.44 23.00 18.22
CA ARG A 235 3.35 22.14 17.04
C ARG A 235 4.00 20.78 17.25
N MET A 236 3.61 19.81 16.42
CA MET A 236 4.25 18.49 16.36
C MET A 236 5.70 18.63 15.89
N ARG A 237 6.64 18.07 16.66
CA ARG A 237 8.09 18.08 16.40
C ARG A 237 8.71 16.78 16.86
N TYR A 238 9.63 16.25 16.08
CA TYR A 238 10.45 15.10 16.44
C TYR A 238 11.80 15.64 16.90
N ALA A 239 11.87 16.07 18.16
CA ALA A 239 13.04 16.76 18.68
C ALA A 239 14.30 15.88 18.67
N GLY A 240 15.43 16.45 18.26
CA GLY A 240 16.74 15.80 18.30
C GLY A 240 17.17 15.07 17.03
N GLY A 241 16.34 15.01 15.99
CA GLY A 241 16.78 14.56 14.66
C GLY A 241 17.21 13.10 14.58
N GLN A 242 16.69 12.23 15.46
CA GLN A 242 17.19 10.87 15.63
C GLN A 242 16.42 9.79 14.84
N PHE A 243 15.43 10.16 14.02
CA PHE A 243 14.47 9.25 13.38
C PHE A 243 14.86 8.86 11.94
N TYR A 244 16.17 8.84 11.66
CA TYR A 244 16.74 8.38 10.39
C TYR A 244 17.16 6.91 10.45
N MET A 245 17.53 6.37 9.29
CA MET A 245 18.12 5.03 9.20
C MET A 245 19.55 4.98 9.74
N LYS A 246 19.68 4.80 11.06
CA LYS A 246 20.97 4.61 11.74
C LYS A 246 21.70 3.35 11.28
N SER A 247 23.02 3.40 11.26
CA SER A 247 23.90 2.25 11.03
C SER A 247 23.83 1.22 12.17
N PRO A 248 24.20 -0.04 11.93
CA PRO A 248 24.38 -1.04 12.99
C PRO A 248 25.34 -0.58 14.10
N GLU A 249 26.33 0.25 13.77
CA GLU A 249 27.28 0.83 14.72
C GLU A 249 26.62 1.82 15.66
N GLU A 250 25.88 2.79 15.13
CA GLU A 250 25.15 3.78 15.92
C GLU A 250 24.12 3.10 16.84
N MET A 251 23.40 2.09 16.34
CA MET A 251 22.43 1.35 17.14
C MET A 251 23.09 0.59 18.32
N ARG A 252 24.32 0.11 18.14
CA ARG A 252 25.09 -0.56 19.19
C ARG A 252 25.53 0.40 20.28
N GLU A 253 25.90 1.62 19.90
CA GLU A 253 26.30 2.67 20.83
C GLU A 253 25.13 3.17 21.68
N LEU A 254 23.90 3.13 21.14
CA LEU A 254 22.67 3.48 21.87
C LEU A 254 22.27 2.43 22.91
N PHE A 255 22.50 1.14 22.63
CA PHE A 255 22.07 0.05 23.51
C PHE A 255 23.23 -0.83 24.03
N PRO A 256 24.26 -0.26 24.68
CA PRO A 256 25.39 -1.04 25.19
C PRO A 256 24.98 -2.01 26.32
N TYR A 257 23.86 -1.74 26.97
CA TYR A 257 23.31 -2.51 28.09
C TYR A 257 22.33 -3.62 27.66
N ALA A 258 21.93 -3.67 26.39
CA ALA A 258 20.95 -4.65 25.88
C ALA A 258 21.39 -5.23 24.51
N PRO A 259 22.59 -5.85 24.41
CA PRO A 259 23.06 -6.44 23.15
C PRO A 259 22.13 -7.53 22.59
N GLU A 260 21.39 -8.22 23.46
CA GLU A 260 20.38 -9.20 23.08
C GLU A 260 19.21 -8.58 22.31
N ALA A 261 18.82 -7.34 22.61
CA ALA A 261 17.76 -6.65 21.90
C ALA A 261 18.14 -6.36 20.44
N LEU A 262 19.42 -6.06 20.19
CA LEU A 262 19.97 -5.91 18.84
C LEU A 262 20.02 -7.25 18.11
N GLN A 263 20.46 -8.33 18.77
CA GLN A 263 20.49 -9.68 18.18
C GLN A 263 19.10 -10.18 17.79
N ASN A 264 18.09 -9.90 18.62
CA ASN A 264 16.72 -10.32 18.36
C ASN A 264 16.15 -9.68 17.08
N THR A 265 16.66 -8.52 16.64
CA THR A 265 16.25 -7.94 15.34
C THR A 265 16.55 -8.88 14.18
N GLU A 266 17.70 -9.54 14.24
CA GLU A 266 18.15 -10.47 13.20
C GLU A 266 17.40 -11.79 13.25
N GLU A 267 17.14 -12.29 14.46
CA GLU A 267 16.38 -13.51 14.64
C GLU A 267 14.94 -13.35 14.14
N ILE A 268 14.31 -12.21 14.40
CA ILE A 268 13.02 -11.85 13.80
C ILE A 268 13.14 -11.76 12.28
N ALA A 269 14.16 -11.07 11.77
CA ALA A 269 14.38 -10.93 10.32
C ALA A 269 14.55 -12.29 9.61
N LYS A 270 15.26 -13.25 10.23
CA LYS A 270 15.41 -14.62 9.70
C LYS A 270 14.08 -15.37 9.66
N ARG A 271 13.23 -15.19 10.68
CA ARG A 271 11.92 -15.84 10.80
C ARG A 271 10.88 -15.31 9.81
N CYS A 272 10.88 -14.01 9.54
CA CYS A 272 9.95 -13.37 8.60
C CYS A 272 10.21 -13.79 7.14
N ASN A 273 9.39 -14.66 6.57
CA ASN A 273 9.53 -15.17 5.20
C ASN A 273 8.19 -15.10 4.46
N VAL A 274 7.90 -13.95 3.85
CA VAL A 274 6.71 -13.73 3.00
C VAL A 274 7.08 -13.83 1.53
N THR A 275 6.33 -14.62 0.76
CA THR A 275 6.53 -14.76 -0.68
C THR A 275 5.37 -14.12 -1.44
N ILE A 276 5.68 -13.13 -2.28
CA ILE A 276 4.69 -12.48 -3.14
C ILE A 276 4.95 -12.90 -4.59
N GLU A 277 4.05 -13.72 -5.13
CA GLU A 277 4.12 -14.17 -6.51
C GLU A 277 3.59 -13.08 -7.47
N PHE A 278 4.40 -12.74 -8.47
CA PHE A 278 4.03 -11.82 -9.54
C PHE A 278 3.77 -12.57 -10.85
N GLY A 279 2.84 -12.07 -11.66
CA GLY A 279 2.57 -12.62 -12.99
C GLY A 279 1.56 -13.77 -13.03
N GLN A 280 1.06 -14.23 -11.88
CA GLN A 280 -0.09 -15.13 -11.82
C GLN A 280 -1.40 -14.35 -11.73
N TYR A 281 -2.27 -14.52 -12.72
CA TYR A 281 -3.57 -13.86 -12.77
C TYR A 281 -4.63 -14.65 -11.99
N LYS A 282 -5.33 -13.97 -11.07
CA LYS A 282 -6.45 -14.52 -10.32
C LYS A 282 -7.76 -14.03 -10.93
N LEU A 283 -8.17 -14.66 -12.03
CA LEU A 283 -9.41 -14.30 -12.73
C LEU A 283 -10.63 -14.87 -12.00
N PRO A 284 -11.71 -14.08 -11.83
CA PRO A 284 -12.99 -14.62 -11.39
C PRO A 284 -13.51 -15.64 -12.40
N LYS A 285 -14.25 -16.63 -11.93
CA LYS A 285 -14.99 -17.55 -12.81
C LYS A 285 -16.31 -16.91 -13.22
N TYR A 286 -16.70 -17.11 -14.48
CA TYR A 286 -18.00 -16.68 -14.95
C TYR A 286 -19.00 -17.84 -14.93
N ASP A 287 -20.10 -17.68 -14.17
CA ASP A 287 -21.16 -18.67 -14.11
C ASP A 287 -22.04 -18.60 -15.37
N VAL A 288 -21.80 -19.52 -16.30
CA VAL A 288 -22.60 -19.65 -17.53
C VAL A 288 -24.00 -20.23 -17.26
N PRO A 289 -25.01 -19.88 -18.07
CA PRO A 289 -26.36 -20.44 -17.91
C PRO A 289 -26.43 -21.92 -18.34
N ALA A 290 -27.42 -22.65 -17.82
CA ALA A 290 -27.76 -23.98 -18.33
C ALA A 290 -28.19 -23.90 -19.81
N PRO A 291 -27.85 -24.90 -20.67
CA PRO A 291 -27.20 -26.17 -20.33
C PRO A 291 -25.67 -26.12 -20.20
N TYR A 292 -25.03 -24.99 -20.53
CA TYR A 292 -23.57 -24.88 -20.57
C TYR A 292 -22.91 -25.09 -19.21
N SER A 293 -23.56 -24.70 -18.11
CA SER A 293 -23.04 -24.92 -16.75
C SER A 293 -22.83 -26.38 -16.37
N ALA A 294 -23.42 -27.34 -17.11
CA ALA A 294 -23.23 -28.76 -16.87
C ALA A 294 -21.92 -29.32 -17.48
N SER A 295 -21.27 -28.58 -18.38
CA SER A 295 -20.03 -28.99 -19.04
C SER A 295 -18.83 -28.26 -18.44
N PRO A 296 -17.69 -28.95 -18.19
CA PRO A 296 -16.42 -28.29 -17.85
C PRO A 296 -15.95 -27.30 -18.92
N GLU A 297 -16.37 -27.49 -20.18
CA GLU A 297 -16.07 -26.60 -21.31
C GLU A 297 -17.18 -25.57 -21.56
N GLY A 298 -18.16 -25.48 -20.65
CA GLY A 298 -19.35 -24.66 -20.82
C GLY A 298 -19.07 -23.19 -21.09
N ALA A 299 -18.07 -22.60 -20.40
CA ALA A 299 -17.64 -21.22 -20.63
C ALA A 299 -17.17 -20.99 -22.07
N LYS A 300 -16.37 -21.92 -22.60
CA LYS A 300 -15.87 -21.88 -23.98
C LYS A 300 -17.00 -22.00 -24.99
N GLU A 301 -17.86 -23.00 -24.82
CA GLU A 301 -19.01 -23.22 -25.72
C GLU A 301 -19.95 -22.01 -25.73
N TYR A 302 -20.19 -21.43 -24.56
CA TYR A 302 -21.02 -20.24 -24.41
C TYR A 302 -20.40 -19.01 -25.08
N LEU A 303 -19.10 -18.77 -24.86
CA LEU A 303 -18.36 -17.69 -25.53
C LEU A 303 -18.42 -17.83 -27.04
N LYS A 304 -18.17 -19.05 -27.55
CA LYS A 304 -18.26 -19.37 -28.98
C LYS A 304 -19.65 -19.05 -29.52
N LYS A 305 -20.72 -19.56 -28.91
CA LYS A 305 -22.11 -19.28 -29.31
C LYS A 305 -22.38 -17.77 -29.40
N LEU A 306 -22.01 -17.01 -28.37
CA LEU A 306 -22.22 -15.56 -28.35
C LEU A 306 -21.49 -14.86 -29.50
N CYS A 307 -20.28 -15.31 -29.82
CA CYS A 307 -19.51 -14.74 -30.92
C CYS A 307 -20.08 -15.09 -32.29
N GLU A 308 -20.54 -16.33 -32.49
CA GLU A 308 -21.18 -16.76 -33.74
C GLU A 308 -22.49 -16.00 -33.99
N GLU A 309 -23.34 -15.86 -32.97
CA GLU A 309 -24.56 -15.06 -33.00
C GLU A 309 -24.24 -13.58 -33.28
N GLY A 310 -23.22 -13.03 -32.61
CA GLY A 310 -22.73 -11.68 -32.81
C GLY A 310 -22.23 -11.42 -34.23
N LEU A 311 -21.50 -12.37 -34.82
CA LEU A 311 -20.96 -12.28 -36.17
C LEU A 311 -22.09 -12.23 -37.21
N VAL A 312 -23.07 -13.13 -37.10
CA VAL A 312 -24.24 -13.16 -37.97
C VAL A 312 -25.07 -11.87 -37.82
N ARG A 313 -25.26 -11.39 -36.59
CA ARG A 313 -25.99 -10.13 -36.33
C ARG A 313 -25.33 -8.92 -36.98
N ARG A 314 -24.00 -8.82 -36.92
CA ARG A 314 -23.27 -7.64 -37.44
C ARG A 314 -23.05 -7.67 -38.95
N TYR A 315 -22.77 -8.83 -39.55
CA TYR A 315 -22.46 -8.94 -40.99
C TYR A 315 -23.61 -9.48 -41.84
N LYS A 316 -24.67 -10.04 -41.23
CA LYS A 316 -25.79 -10.76 -41.86
C LYS A 316 -25.37 -12.03 -42.62
N VAL A 317 -24.47 -11.88 -43.59
CA VAL A 317 -23.84 -12.96 -44.36
C VAL A 317 -22.31 -12.80 -44.27
N PRO A 318 -21.69 -13.27 -43.16
CA PRO A 318 -20.25 -13.17 -42.99
C PRO A 318 -19.50 -14.04 -44.01
N PRO A 319 -18.46 -13.51 -44.70
CA PRO A 319 -17.60 -14.28 -45.58
C PRO A 319 -16.76 -15.29 -44.80
N LYS A 320 -16.22 -16.31 -45.48
CA LYS A 320 -15.50 -17.42 -44.85
C LYS A 320 -14.27 -16.93 -44.07
N GLU A 321 -13.58 -15.92 -44.58
CA GLU A 321 -12.40 -15.34 -43.96
C GLU A 321 -12.68 -14.78 -42.56
N LEU A 322 -13.90 -14.28 -42.30
CA LEU A 322 -14.30 -13.81 -40.97
C LEU A 322 -14.54 -14.98 -39.99
N TRP A 323 -15.07 -16.10 -40.48
CA TRP A 323 -15.22 -17.31 -39.67
C TRP A 323 -13.85 -17.88 -39.30
N ASP A 324 -12.94 -17.95 -40.27
CA ASP A 324 -11.58 -18.44 -40.05
C ASP A 324 -10.85 -17.55 -39.03
N ARG A 325 -10.97 -16.22 -39.14
CA ARG A 325 -10.41 -15.27 -38.16
C ARG A 325 -11.06 -15.42 -36.79
N LEU A 326 -12.39 -15.52 -36.70
CA LEU A 326 -13.09 -15.69 -35.43
C LEU A 326 -12.63 -16.97 -34.69
N ASN A 327 -12.50 -18.07 -35.42
CA ASN A 327 -12.05 -19.34 -34.84
C ASN A 327 -10.61 -19.25 -34.33
N TYR A 328 -9.71 -18.61 -35.09
CA TYR A 328 -8.33 -18.37 -34.67
C TYR A 328 -8.25 -17.53 -33.37
N GLU A 329 -9.03 -16.44 -33.29
CA GLU A 329 -9.07 -15.59 -32.09
C GLU A 329 -9.63 -16.35 -30.88
N LEU A 330 -10.72 -17.12 -31.05
CA LEU A 330 -11.32 -17.93 -29.98
C LEU A 330 -10.36 -19.00 -29.46
N GLU A 331 -9.66 -19.71 -30.34
CA GLU A 331 -8.66 -20.72 -29.98
C GLU A 331 -7.48 -20.07 -29.22
N THR A 332 -7.05 -18.88 -29.64
CA THR A 332 -5.99 -18.15 -28.94
C THR A 332 -6.43 -17.74 -27.53
N ILE A 333 -7.64 -17.19 -27.38
CA ILE A 333 -8.21 -16.78 -26.09
C ILE A 333 -8.33 -17.98 -25.14
N GLU A 334 -8.74 -19.13 -25.67
CA GLU A 334 -8.81 -20.39 -24.94
C GLU A 334 -7.43 -20.84 -24.46
N ASN A 335 -6.47 -20.95 -25.37
CA ASN A 335 -5.11 -21.42 -25.06
C ASN A 335 -4.40 -20.53 -24.04
N MET A 336 -4.73 -19.24 -24.00
CA MET A 336 -4.20 -18.28 -23.03
C MET A 336 -5.00 -18.20 -21.72
N GLY A 337 -6.13 -18.90 -21.61
CA GLY A 337 -6.93 -18.96 -20.38
C GLY A 337 -7.77 -17.72 -20.09
N PHE A 338 -8.15 -16.94 -21.11
CA PHE A 338 -8.88 -15.67 -20.95
C PHE A 338 -10.39 -15.77 -21.26
N VAL A 339 -10.94 -16.98 -21.40
CA VAL A 339 -12.37 -17.19 -21.71
C VAL A 339 -13.29 -16.48 -20.72
N ASP A 340 -13.09 -16.72 -19.41
CA ASP A 340 -13.89 -16.08 -18.35
C ASP A 340 -13.75 -14.55 -18.37
N TYR A 341 -12.55 -14.04 -18.66
CA TYR A 341 -12.31 -12.59 -18.75
C TYR A 341 -13.17 -11.94 -19.83
N PHE A 342 -13.25 -12.53 -21.03
CA PHE A 342 -14.12 -12.03 -22.10
C PHE A 342 -15.60 -12.13 -21.74
N LEU A 343 -16.03 -13.20 -21.07
CA LEU A 343 -17.42 -13.35 -20.62
C LEU A 343 -17.79 -12.32 -19.55
N ILE A 344 -16.91 -12.07 -18.57
CA ILE A 344 -17.11 -11.03 -17.55
C ILE A 344 -17.25 -9.67 -18.22
N VAL A 345 -16.36 -9.35 -19.15
CA VAL A 345 -16.37 -8.07 -19.87
C VAL A 345 -17.61 -7.89 -20.72
N TRP A 346 -17.98 -8.91 -21.49
CA TRP A 346 -19.22 -8.92 -22.26
C TRP A 346 -20.45 -8.69 -21.38
N ASP A 347 -20.50 -9.35 -20.23
CA ASP A 347 -21.67 -9.39 -19.36
C ASP A 347 -22.03 -8.02 -18.76
N PHE A 348 -21.07 -7.29 -18.19
CA PHE A 348 -21.37 -5.97 -17.65
C PHE A 348 -21.62 -4.91 -18.75
N ILE A 349 -21.05 -5.08 -19.95
CA ILE A 349 -21.38 -4.24 -21.12
C ILE A 349 -22.80 -4.54 -21.61
N LYS A 350 -23.18 -5.81 -21.65
CA LYS A 350 -24.52 -6.22 -22.01
C LYS A 350 -25.53 -5.67 -21.00
N TYR A 351 -25.26 -5.80 -19.71
CA TYR A 351 -26.09 -5.19 -18.67
C TYR A 351 -26.26 -3.68 -18.89
N ALA A 352 -25.17 -2.96 -19.17
CA ALA A 352 -25.23 -1.53 -19.43
C ALA A 352 -26.15 -1.23 -20.63
N LYS A 353 -26.00 -1.95 -21.75
CA LYS A 353 -26.84 -1.78 -22.94
C LYS A 353 -28.31 -2.14 -22.72
N ASP A 354 -28.57 -3.26 -22.03
CA ASP A 354 -29.92 -3.73 -21.71
C ASP A 354 -30.67 -2.76 -20.77
N ASN A 355 -29.95 -1.87 -20.06
CA ASN A 355 -30.50 -0.83 -19.18
C ASN A 355 -30.32 0.60 -19.72
N ASP A 356 -30.13 0.75 -21.04
CA ASP A 356 -29.97 2.03 -21.74
C ASP A 356 -28.82 2.92 -21.19
N ILE A 357 -27.77 2.30 -20.65
CA ILE A 357 -26.54 2.98 -20.22
C ILE A 357 -25.61 3.06 -21.43
N ILE A 358 -25.23 4.28 -21.80
CA ILE A 358 -24.32 4.52 -22.93
C ILE A 358 -22.93 3.96 -22.60
N VAL A 359 -22.44 3.10 -23.48
CA VAL A 359 -21.09 2.55 -23.48
C VAL A 359 -20.33 3.12 -24.68
N GLY A 360 -19.08 3.55 -24.45
CA GLY A 360 -18.22 4.05 -25.51
C GLY A 360 -17.91 2.99 -26.58
N PRO A 361 -17.32 3.38 -27.71
CA PRO A 361 -17.04 2.47 -28.82
C PRO A 361 -15.93 1.43 -28.53
N GLY A 362 -15.31 1.49 -27.35
CA GLY A 362 -14.09 0.78 -26.97
C GLY A 362 -12.84 1.58 -27.37
N ARG A 363 -11.79 1.54 -26.54
CA ARG A 363 -10.49 2.16 -26.82
C ARG A 363 -9.35 1.15 -26.65
N GLY A 364 -8.14 1.56 -27.07
CA GLY A 364 -6.95 0.72 -26.96
C GLY A 364 -6.88 -0.38 -28.01
N SER A 365 -6.12 -1.44 -27.71
CA SER A 365 -5.88 -2.54 -28.64
C SER A 365 -7.07 -3.48 -28.79
N ALA A 366 -8.02 -3.50 -27.84
CA ALA A 366 -9.23 -4.31 -27.89
C ALA A 366 -10.05 -4.16 -29.19
N ALA A 367 -9.97 -2.99 -29.85
CA ALA A 367 -10.61 -2.74 -31.13
C ALA A 367 -10.09 -3.63 -32.28
N GLY A 368 -8.94 -4.28 -32.13
CA GLY A 368 -8.36 -5.21 -33.10
C GLY A 368 -8.95 -6.62 -33.11
N SER A 369 -9.83 -6.96 -32.16
CA SER A 369 -10.42 -8.29 -32.03
C SER A 369 -11.81 -8.38 -32.67
N VAL A 370 -12.00 -9.38 -33.53
CA VAL A 370 -13.32 -9.78 -34.04
C VAL A 370 -14.18 -10.35 -32.90
N VAL A 371 -13.59 -11.07 -31.95
CA VAL A 371 -14.31 -11.55 -30.75
C VAL A 371 -14.91 -10.38 -29.96
N SER A 372 -14.10 -9.34 -29.66
CA SER A 372 -14.59 -8.13 -28.99
C SER A 372 -15.68 -7.41 -29.78
N TYR A 373 -15.56 -7.37 -31.11
CA TYR A 373 -16.58 -6.78 -31.97
C TYR A 373 -17.89 -7.57 -31.96
N CYS A 374 -17.84 -8.91 -32.06
CA CYS A 374 -19.02 -9.79 -32.04
C CYS A 374 -19.78 -9.72 -30.71
N LEU A 375 -19.05 -9.69 -29.59
CA LEU A 375 -19.59 -9.50 -28.24
C LEU A 375 -20.09 -8.06 -27.99
N GLU A 376 -19.86 -7.17 -28.94
CA GLU A 376 -20.13 -5.74 -28.83
C GLU A 376 -19.43 -5.05 -27.65
N ILE A 377 -18.29 -5.60 -27.24
CA ILE A 377 -17.31 -4.94 -26.39
C ILE A 377 -16.75 -3.72 -27.12
N THR A 378 -16.52 -3.87 -28.42
CA THR A 378 -16.13 -2.78 -29.32
C THR A 378 -17.17 -2.58 -30.41
N ASN A 379 -17.25 -1.36 -30.93
CA ASN A 379 -18.17 -0.98 -32.01
C ASN A 379 -17.47 -0.66 -33.33
N ILE A 380 -16.15 -0.88 -33.40
CA ILE A 380 -15.33 -0.65 -34.60
C ILE A 380 -15.08 -1.99 -35.27
N ASP A 381 -15.39 -2.08 -36.57
CA ASP A 381 -15.11 -3.26 -37.39
C ASP A 381 -13.59 -3.40 -37.63
N PRO A 382 -12.92 -4.41 -37.05
CA PRO A 382 -11.48 -4.57 -37.19
C PRO A 382 -11.04 -4.96 -38.61
N THR A 383 -11.90 -5.63 -39.38
CA THR A 383 -11.58 -6.08 -40.73
C THR A 383 -11.65 -4.93 -41.71
N LYS A 384 -12.65 -4.05 -41.56
CA LYS A 384 -12.79 -2.83 -42.39
C LYS A 384 -11.58 -1.89 -42.28
N TYR A 385 -10.98 -1.78 -41.09
CA TYR A 385 -9.87 -0.88 -40.82
C TYR A 385 -8.51 -1.59 -40.70
N SER A 386 -8.44 -2.87 -41.07
CA SER A 386 -7.22 -3.68 -41.02
C SER A 386 -6.52 -3.65 -39.64
N LEU A 387 -7.32 -3.68 -38.57
CA LEU A 387 -6.83 -3.75 -37.20
C LEU A 387 -6.39 -5.17 -36.88
N LEU A 388 -5.24 -5.30 -36.22
CA LEU A 388 -4.58 -6.57 -35.94
C LEU A 388 -4.94 -7.11 -34.55
N PHE A 389 -5.26 -8.39 -34.46
CA PHE A 389 -5.59 -9.07 -33.20
C PHE A 389 -4.34 -9.26 -32.33
N GLU A 390 -3.19 -9.52 -32.94
CA GLU A 390 -1.91 -9.80 -32.29
C GLU A 390 -1.37 -8.57 -31.53
N ARG A 391 -1.84 -7.38 -31.88
CA ARG A 391 -1.57 -6.15 -31.12
C ARG A 391 -2.35 -6.09 -29.81
N PHE A 392 -3.46 -6.79 -29.73
CA PHE A 392 -4.26 -6.92 -28.51
C PHE A 392 -3.82 -8.10 -27.67
N LEU A 393 -3.79 -9.28 -28.28
CA LEU A 393 -3.47 -10.53 -27.63
C LEU A 393 -2.43 -11.27 -28.47
N ASN A 394 -1.20 -11.33 -27.98
CA ASN A 394 -0.11 -11.99 -28.68
C ASN A 394 0.10 -13.41 -28.12
N PRO A 395 -0.08 -14.48 -28.91
CA PRO A 395 0.15 -15.86 -28.45
C PRO A 395 1.59 -16.11 -27.95
N GLU A 396 2.57 -15.39 -28.48
CA GLU A 396 3.99 -15.53 -28.10
C GLU A 396 4.31 -14.85 -26.77
N ARG A 397 3.41 -14.00 -26.25
CA ARG A 397 3.59 -13.27 -25.00
C ARG A 397 2.33 -13.37 -24.15
N LEU A 398 2.41 -14.19 -23.10
CA LEU A 398 1.38 -14.31 -22.08
C LEU A 398 1.30 -13.04 -21.23
N THR A 399 0.55 -12.06 -21.72
CA THR A 399 0.17 -10.82 -21.00
C THR A 399 -1.34 -10.76 -20.91
N MET A 400 -1.86 -10.42 -19.72
CA MET A 400 -3.29 -10.19 -19.55
C MET A 400 -3.76 -9.07 -20.49
N PRO A 401 -4.81 -9.32 -21.29
CA PRO A 401 -5.42 -8.29 -22.11
C PRO A 401 -6.06 -7.23 -21.22
N ASP A 402 -5.90 -5.96 -21.59
CA ASP A 402 -6.54 -4.83 -20.91
C ASP A 402 -7.62 -4.24 -21.82
N ILE A 403 -8.88 -4.44 -21.45
CA ILE A 403 -10.05 -3.91 -22.15
C ILE A 403 -10.55 -2.69 -21.38
N ASP A 404 -10.09 -1.53 -21.83
CA ASP A 404 -10.54 -0.24 -21.37
C ASP A 404 -11.93 0.11 -21.91
N ILE A 405 -12.89 0.33 -21.02
CA ILE A 405 -14.29 0.62 -21.38
C ILE A 405 -14.74 1.93 -20.78
N ASP A 406 -15.36 2.74 -21.65
CA ASP A 406 -15.96 4.01 -21.29
C ASP A 406 -17.45 3.82 -20.96
N PHE A 407 -17.85 4.31 -19.78
CA PHE A 407 -19.24 4.40 -19.37
C PHE A 407 -19.64 5.86 -19.19
N CYS A 408 -20.91 6.17 -19.42
CA CYS A 408 -21.47 7.47 -19.02
C CYS A 408 -21.19 7.73 -17.53
N PHE A 409 -20.57 8.86 -17.20
CA PHE A 409 -20.14 9.15 -15.83
C PHE A 409 -21.31 9.19 -14.84
N GLU A 410 -22.50 9.63 -15.27
CA GLU A 410 -23.70 9.73 -14.42
C GLU A 410 -24.26 8.38 -13.99
N ARG A 411 -24.15 7.36 -14.87
CA ARG A 411 -24.75 6.04 -14.68
C ARG A 411 -23.72 4.93 -14.46
N ARG A 412 -22.43 5.26 -14.39
CA ARG A 412 -21.34 4.30 -14.14
C ARG A 412 -21.54 3.51 -12.85
N GLN A 413 -22.11 4.14 -11.82
CA GLN A 413 -22.33 3.48 -10.52
C GLN A 413 -23.30 2.29 -10.65
N GLU A 414 -24.31 2.35 -11.51
CA GLU A 414 -25.26 1.23 -11.73
C GLU A 414 -24.53 -0.03 -12.24
N VAL A 415 -23.54 0.15 -13.12
CA VAL A 415 -22.71 -0.95 -13.63
C VAL A 415 -21.81 -1.51 -12.53
N ILE A 416 -21.25 -0.65 -11.68
CA ILE A 416 -20.46 -1.09 -10.52
C ILE A 416 -21.32 -1.90 -9.55
N ASP A 417 -22.53 -1.42 -9.23
CA ASP A 417 -23.45 -2.09 -8.32
C ASP A 417 -23.92 -3.44 -8.87
N TYR A 418 -24.08 -3.55 -10.19
CA TYR A 418 -24.32 -4.82 -10.87
C TYR A 418 -23.16 -5.81 -10.68
N VAL A 419 -21.92 -5.37 -10.92
CA VAL A 419 -20.72 -6.20 -10.73
C VAL A 419 -20.58 -6.62 -9.26
N VAL A 420 -20.82 -5.71 -8.32
CA VAL A 420 -20.84 -5.99 -6.87
C VAL A 420 -21.90 -7.06 -6.52
N SER A 421 -23.11 -6.92 -7.06
CA SER A 421 -24.21 -7.86 -6.82
C SER A 421 -23.94 -9.24 -7.40
N LYS A 422 -23.28 -9.30 -8.57
CA LYS A 422 -22.99 -10.54 -9.29
C LYS A 422 -21.80 -11.31 -8.71
N TYR A 423 -20.68 -10.62 -8.45
CA TYR A 423 -19.43 -11.26 -8.03
C TYR A 423 -19.21 -11.23 -6.51
N GLY A 424 -20.03 -10.50 -5.76
CA GLY A 424 -19.99 -10.45 -4.30
C GLY A 424 -19.32 -9.18 -3.77
N LYS A 425 -19.93 -8.62 -2.71
CA LYS A 425 -19.47 -7.38 -2.05
C LYS A 425 -18.07 -7.49 -1.43
N ASP A 426 -17.65 -8.70 -1.09
CA ASP A 426 -16.33 -9.01 -0.52
C ASP A 426 -15.23 -9.24 -1.59
N ARG A 427 -15.60 -9.25 -2.88
CA ARG A 427 -14.67 -9.55 -4.00
C ARG A 427 -14.51 -8.41 -5.00
N VAL A 428 -15.31 -7.35 -4.87
CA VAL A 428 -15.31 -6.20 -5.77
C VAL A 428 -14.93 -4.94 -5.00
N VAL A 429 -13.82 -4.33 -5.39
CA VAL A 429 -13.29 -3.09 -4.80
C VAL A 429 -12.79 -2.15 -5.89
N GLN A 430 -12.76 -0.86 -5.59
CA GLN A 430 -12.12 0.13 -6.46
C GLN A 430 -10.61 0.20 -6.19
N ILE A 431 -9.84 0.56 -7.21
CA ILE A 431 -8.40 0.78 -7.10
C ILE A 431 -8.15 2.21 -6.63
N VAL A 432 -7.38 2.38 -5.57
CA VAL A 432 -7.00 3.69 -5.04
C VAL A 432 -6.00 4.40 -5.96
N THR A 433 -6.03 5.73 -5.98
CA THR A 433 -5.01 6.57 -6.63
C THR A 433 -4.40 7.49 -5.59
N PHE A 434 -3.07 7.53 -5.51
CA PHE A 434 -2.36 8.43 -4.61
C PHE A 434 -1.95 9.71 -5.35
N GLY A 435 -2.33 10.87 -4.81
CA GLY A 435 -1.84 12.15 -5.27
C GLY A 435 -0.45 12.42 -4.70
N THR A 436 0.51 12.75 -5.54
CA THR A 436 1.85 13.18 -5.10
C THR A 436 1.95 14.70 -5.08
N MET A 437 2.86 15.25 -4.27
CA MET A 437 3.14 16.67 -4.25
C MET A 437 3.87 17.08 -5.54
N ALA A 438 3.14 17.64 -6.50
CA ALA A 438 3.74 18.15 -7.74
C ALA A 438 4.69 19.33 -7.46
N ALA A 439 5.68 19.53 -8.34
CA ALA A 439 6.75 20.54 -8.16
C ALA A 439 6.24 21.96 -7.80
N ARG A 440 5.13 22.41 -8.40
CA ARG A 440 4.53 23.71 -8.07
C ARG A 440 3.80 23.72 -6.72
N ALA A 441 3.14 22.61 -6.38
CA ALA A 441 2.39 22.49 -5.13
C ALA A 441 3.34 22.48 -3.94
N VAL A 442 4.39 21.64 -4.01
CA VAL A 442 5.37 21.51 -2.92
C VAL A 442 6.07 22.84 -2.60
N LEU A 443 6.43 23.64 -3.61
CA LEU A 443 7.01 24.98 -3.38
C LEU A 443 6.08 25.89 -2.57
N ARG A 444 4.79 25.87 -2.88
CA ARG A 444 3.78 26.67 -2.16
C ARG A 444 3.56 26.16 -0.74
N ASP A 445 3.50 24.84 -0.56
CA ASP A 445 3.28 24.23 0.74
C ASP A 445 4.46 24.44 1.69
N VAL A 446 5.70 24.29 1.18
CA VAL A 446 6.94 24.60 1.91
C VAL A 446 7.00 26.09 2.26
N GLY A 447 6.75 26.98 1.29
CA GLY A 447 6.74 28.42 1.54
C GLY A 447 5.72 28.84 2.61
N ARG A 448 4.55 28.20 2.64
CA ARG A 448 3.55 28.41 3.69
C ARG A 448 4.05 27.94 5.07
N ALA A 449 4.65 26.76 5.15
CA ALA A 449 5.17 26.22 6.41
C ALA A 449 6.31 27.08 6.98
N LEU A 450 7.12 27.68 6.11
CA LEU A 450 8.20 28.62 6.46
C LEU A 450 7.71 30.07 6.74
N ASP A 451 6.40 30.31 6.71
CA ASP A 451 5.78 31.65 6.88
C ASP A 451 6.25 32.70 5.85
N MET A 452 6.53 32.27 4.62
CA MET A 452 6.90 33.17 3.53
C MET A 452 5.65 33.82 2.92
N PRO A 453 5.74 35.08 2.45
CA PRO A 453 4.63 35.72 1.74
C PRO A 453 4.22 34.93 0.49
N TYR A 454 2.93 34.59 0.39
CA TYR A 454 2.39 33.82 -0.74
C TYR A 454 2.77 34.40 -2.11
N ALA A 455 2.77 35.74 -2.24
CA ALA A 455 3.12 36.41 -3.49
C ALA A 455 4.56 36.11 -3.94
N SER A 456 5.51 36.07 -3.00
CA SER A 456 6.91 35.74 -3.31
C SER A 456 7.06 34.29 -3.76
N VAL A 457 6.41 33.37 -3.04
CA VAL A 457 6.46 31.93 -3.34
C VAL A 457 5.76 31.61 -4.67
N ASP A 458 4.65 32.28 -4.98
CA ASP A 458 3.90 32.07 -6.21
C ASP A 458 4.68 32.53 -7.46
N VAL A 459 5.54 33.55 -7.33
CA VAL A 459 6.47 33.95 -8.41
C VAL A 459 7.41 32.78 -8.73
N VAL A 460 8.02 32.15 -7.73
CA VAL A 460 8.91 31.00 -7.91
C VAL A 460 8.14 29.80 -8.49
N ALA A 461 6.95 29.51 -7.95
CA ALA A 461 6.13 28.38 -8.41
C ALA A 461 5.70 28.54 -9.89
N LYS A 462 5.44 29.77 -10.36
CA LYS A 462 5.11 30.06 -11.76
C LYS A 462 6.29 29.93 -12.71
N MET A 463 7.53 30.00 -12.22
CA MET A 463 8.73 29.77 -13.03
C MET A 463 8.95 28.30 -13.39
N ILE A 464 8.30 27.36 -12.68
CA ILE A 464 8.31 25.94 -13.04
C ILE A 464 7.55 25.74 -14.36
N PRO A 465 8.14 25.17 -15.42
CA PRO A 465 7.47 24.94 -16.71
C PRO A 465 6.23 24.03 -16.60
N THR A 466 5.23 24.22 -17.47
CA THR A 466 4.07 23.32 -17.58
C THR A 466 4.42 22.15 -18.51
N GLU A 467 5.08 21.14 -17.96
CA GLU A 467 5.43 19.90 -18.67
C GLU A 467 4.97 18.68 -17.86
N LEU A 468 4.51 17.64 -18.54
CA LEU A 468 4.09 16.39 -17.88
C LEU A 468 5.30 15.74 -17.21
N GLY A 469 5.23 15.52 -15.89
CA GLY A 469 6.32 14.89 -15.13
C GLY A 469 7.53 15.79 -14.86
N ILE A 470 7.35 17.12 -14.86
CA ILE A 470 8.40 18.08 -14.48
C ILE A 470 8.85 17.88 -13.02
N THR A 471 10.15 17.94 -12.77
CA THR A 471 10.76 17.96 -11.43
C THR A 471 11.41 19.32 -11.17
N ILE A 472 11.67 19.66 -9.90
CA ILE A 472 12.35 20.92 -9.54
C ILE A 472 13.75 20.97 -10.17
N GLU A 473 14.49 19.86 -10.13
CA GLU A 473 15.81 19.74 -10.76
C GLU A 473 15.76 19.98 -12.28
N LYS A 474 14.80 19.39 -12.98
CA LYS A 474 14.60 19.64 -14.41
C LYS A 474 14.21 21.10 -14.67
N ALA A 475 13.36 21.68 -13.83
CA ALA A 475 12.94 23.07 -13.96
C ALA A 475 14.13 24.05 -13.82
N LEU A 476 15.06 23.79 -12.88
CA LEU A 476 16.30 24.57 -12.72
C LEU A 476 17.20 24.49 -13.97
N ASN A 477 17.20 23.36 -14.69
CA ASN A 477 17.98 23.22 -15.92
C ASN A 477 17.30 23.90 -17.13
N ILE A 478 15.96 23.95 -17.17
CA ILE A 478 15.20 24.49 -18.30
C ILE A 478 15.03 26.01 -18.20
N ASN A 479 14.84 26.55 -17.01
CA ASN A 479 14.55 27.98 -16.79
C ASN A 479 15.77 28.70 -16.17
N PRO A 480 16.54 29.49 -16.96
CA PRO A 480 17.71 30.21 -16.46
C PRO A 480 17.39 31.24 -15.37
N ASP A 481 16.20 31.85 -15.39
CA ASP A 481 15.81 32.85 -14.39
C ASP A 481 15.56 32.17 -13.03
N LEU A 482 14.94 30.99 -13.02
CA LEU A 482 14.77 30.18 -11.82
C LEU A 482 16.12 29.76 -11.24
N LYS A 483 17.05 29.33 -12.10
CA LYS A 483 18.42 28.98 -11.68
C LYS A 483 19.16 30.18 -11.09
N LYS A 484 19.08 31.33 -11.76
CA LYS A 484 19.72 32.56 -11.28
C LYS A 484 19.15 32.96 -9.92
N LEU A 485 17.83 32.88 -9.73
CA LEU A 485 17.19 33.17 -8.45
C LEU A 485 17.70 32.24 -7.35
N TYR A 486 17.73 30.93 -7.62
CA TYR A 486 18.26 29.90 -6.71
C TYR A 486 19.73 30.13 -6.30
N GLU A 487 20.56 30.62 -7.23
CA GLU A 487 21.97 30.93 -6.95
C GLU A 487 22.18 32.28 -6.24
N SER A 488 21.29 33.25 -6.47
CA SER A 488 21.46 34.64 -5.99
C SER A 488 20.78 34.95 -4.65
N ASP A 489 19.74 34.20 -4.31
CA ASP A 489 18.94 34.36 -3.07
C ASP A 489 18.57 32.95 -2.54
N PRO A 490 19.56 32.19 -2.04
CA PRO A 490 19.42 30.77 -1.69
C PRO A 490 18.63 30.50 -0.41
#